data_AF-A0A7S0ZH28-F1
#
_entry.id   AF-A0A7S0ZH28-F1
#
_cell.length_a   1.000
_cell.length_b   1.000
_cell.length_c   1.000
_cell.angle_alpha   90.00
_cell.angle_beta   90.00
_cell.angle_gamma   90.00
#
_symmetry.space_group_name_H-M   'P 1'
#
loop_
_entity.id
_entity.type
_entity.pdbx_description
1 polymer ?
#
loop_
_entity_poly.entity_id
_entity_poly.type
_entity_poly.pdbx_seq_one_letter_code
_entity_poly.pdbx_strand_id
1 'polypeptide(L)'
;AGSVASHFGSIQILLSSQENPKQIRELQSPSIAKLVRIGGIVISAGSAAMRARYVRIECRNCHQKMSLPMGNGFGGVSLPRGCTRTRLEGEEPCPRDPYVVLPDETTFTDQQRVKLQETPENVPTGEMPRSILLSMDRALVDLAVPGM
;
A
#
# COMPACT_ATOMS: atom_id res chain seq x y z
N ALA A 1 1.74 6.82 39.60
CA ALA A 1 2.54 6.95 38.36
C ALA A 1 1.79 6.23 37.23
N GLY A 2 0.87 6.93 36.56
CA GLY A 2 0.14 6.41 35.39
C GLY A 2 0.72 7.06 34.15
N SER A 3 1.44 6.30 33.32
CA SER A 3 2.01 6.79 32.08
C SER A 3 0.89 7.02 31.07
N VAL A 4 0.58 8.30 30.84
CA VAL A 4 -0.23 8.79 29.73
C VAL A 4 0.48 8.35 28.44
N ALA A 5 0.00 7.26 27.82
CA ALA A 5 0.43 6.90 26.48
C ALA A 5 -0.14 7.96 25.54
N SER A 6 0.68 8.96 25.22
CA SER A 6 0.40 9.95 24.19
C SER A 6 0.03 9.22 22.90
N HIS A 7 -1.24 9.34 22.52
CA HIS A 7 -1.79 8.80 21.28
C HIS A 7 -1.24 9.64 20.12
N PHE A 8 0.04 9.47 19.80
CA PHE A 8 0.61 10.03 18.59
C PHE A 8 -0.05 9.30 17.41
N GLY A 9 -0.93 10.00 16.70
CA GLY A 9 -1.47 9.53 15.43
C GLY A 9 -0.31 9.13 14.50
N SER A 10 -0.55 8.17 13.61
CA SER A 10 0.47 7.69 12.68
C SER A 10 1.08 8.83 11.87
N ILE A 11 2.37 9.10 12.07
CA ILE A 11 3.10 10.20 11.40
C ILE A 11 3.48 9.76 9.98
N GLN A 12 3.32 10.67 9.01
CA GLN A 12 3.80 10.52 7.64
C GLN A 12 4.94 11.50 7.39
N ILE A 13 6.06 10.98 6.89
CA ILE A 13 7.23 11.79 6.53
C ILE A 13 7.19 12.07 5.03
N LEU A 14 7.37 13.33 4.66
CA LEU A 14 7.50 13.78 3.28
C LEU A 14 8.97 14.13 3.04
N LEU A 15 9.55 13.59 1.97
CA LEU A 15 10.93 13.83 1.57
C LEU A 15 10.94 14.63 0.27
N SER A 16 11.72 15.71 0.24
CA SER A 16 11.91 16.55 -0.95
C SER A 16 13.41 16.63 -1.29
N SER A 17 13.74 16.48 -2.57
CA SER A 17 15.11 16.62 -3.08
C SER A 17 15.12 17.55 -4.31
N GLN A 18 16.19 18.32 -4.45
CA GLN A 18 16.45 19.19 -5.61
C GLN A 18 17.30 18.52 -6.69
N GLU A 19 17.62 17.23 -6.55
CA GLU A 19 18.37 16.45 -7.55
C GLU A 19 17.61 16.39 -8.88
N ASN A 20 18.32 16.37 -10.02
CA ASN A 20 17.67 16.31 -11.33
C ASN A 20 16.75 15.09 -11.48
N PRO A 21 15.51 15.26 -11.97
CA PRO A 21 14.59 14.16 -12.15
C PRO A 21 15.11 13.22 -13.25
N LYS A 22 15.07 11.92 -12.99
CA LYS A 22 15.36 10.89 -13.98
C LYS A 22 14.18 10.70 -14.91
N GLN A 23 14.46 10.36 -16.16
CA GLN A 23 13.42 10.06 -17.13
C GLN A 23 12.79 8.70 -16.83
N ILE A 24 11.50 8.54 -17.14
CA ILE A 24 10.77 7.27 -17.00
C ILE A 24 11.47 6.13 -17.76
N ARG A 25 12.11 6.43 -18.88
CA ARG A 25 12.83 5.46 -19.73
C ARG A 25 14.14 4.96 -19.12
N GLU A 26 14.76 5.76 -18.24
CA GLU A 26 16.01 5.40 -17.55
C GLU A 26 15.76 4.50 -16.33
N LEU A 27 14.50 4.31 -15.94
CA LEU A 27 14.14 3.41 -14.85
C LEU A 27 14.31 1.96 -15.30
N GLN A 28 15.45 1.39 -14.94
CA GLN A 28 15.79 -0.01 -15.19
C GLN A 28 15.95 -0.78 -13.86
N SER A 29 16.30 -2.07 -13.95
CA SER A 29 16.59 -2.96 -12.82
C SER A 29 17.45 -2.35 -11.69
N PRO A 30 18.52 -1.56 -11.94
CA PRO A 30 19.31 -0.97 -10.86
C PRO A 30 18.56 0.08 -10.02
N SER A 31 17.41 0.58 -10.49
CA SER A 31 16.55 1.54 -9.77
C SER A 31 15.49 0.87 -8.89
N ILE A 32 15.37 -0.47 -8.93
CA ILE A 32 14.43 -1.22 -8.09
C ILE A 32 14.81 -1.07 -6.62
N ALA A 33 13.80 -0.84 -5.77
CA ALA A 33 13.94 -0.66 -4.32
C ALA A 33 14.85 0.51 -3.90
N LYS A 34 15.01 1.52 -4.77
CA LYS A 34 15.73 2.77 -4.49
C LYS A 34 14.80 3.97 -4.54
N LEU A 35 15.14 5.02 -3.79
CA LEU A 35 14.46 6.31 -3.87
C LEU A 35 14.93 7.03 -5.15
N VAL A 36 13.99 7.40 -6.01
CA VAL A 36 14.26 8.12 -7.27
C VAL A 36 13.30 9.28 -7.44
N ARG A 37 13.80 10.40 -7.97
CA ARG A 37 12.96 11.51 -8.44
C ARG A 37 12.66 11.32 -9.92
N ILE A 38 11.39 11.40 -10.29
CA ILE A 38 10.93 11.27 -11.68
C ILE A 38 10.06 12.48 -12.05
N GLY A 39 10.13 12.90 -13.30
CA GLY A 39 9.28 13.95 -13.87
C GLY A 39 8.31 13.37 -14.89
N GLY A 40 7.11 13.95 -14.96
CA GLY A 40 6.06 13.50 -15.87
C GLY A 40 4.77 14.31 -15.70
N ILE A 41 3.77 13.99 -16.51
CA ILE A 41 2.43 14.60 -16.50
C ILE A 41 1.44 13.59 -15.93
N VAL A 42 0.56 14.02 -15.03
CA VAL A 42 -0.50 13.15 -14.49
C VAL A 42 -1.60 13.00 -15.53
N ILE A 43 -1.78 11.80 -16.08
CA ILE A 43 -2.81 11.53 -17.11
C ILE A 43 -4.14 11.05 -16.51
N SER A 44 -4.10 10.42 -15.35
CA SER A 44 -5.31 9.98 -14.65
C SER A 44 -5.05 9.86 -13.16
N ALA A 45 -5.96 10.40 -12.36
CA ALA A 45 -6.06 10.12 -10.94
C ALA A 45 -7.34 9.29 -10.72
N GLY A 46 -7.19 8.12 -10.10
CA GLY A 46 -8.34 7.33 -9.66
C GLY A 46 -9.04 7.98 -8.46
N SER A 47 -10.24 7.53 -8.12
CA SER A 47 -10.89 7.94 -6.88
C SER A 47 -10.12 7.44 -5.66
N ALA A 48 -10.18 8.19 -4.56
CA ALA A 48 -9.71 7.73 -3.25
C ALA A 48 -10.38 6.39 -2.91
N ALA A 49 -9.55 5.40 -2.54
CA ALA A 49 -9.99 4.07 -2.16
C ALA A 49 -9.45 3.73 -0.78
N MET A 50 -10.27 3.04 0.01
CA MET A 50 -9.88 2.62 1.35
C MET A 50 -9.03 1.34 1.27
N ARG A 51 -7.80 1.38 1.79
CA ARG A 51 -6.90 0.23 1.86
C ARG A 51 -6.63 -0.15 3.31
N ALA A 52 -6.75 -1.44 3.64
CA ALA A 52 -6.35 -1.92 4.95
C ALA A 52 -4.83 -1.73 5.15
N ARG A 53 -4.42 -1.29 6.35
CA ARG A 53 -3.02 -1.27 6.81
C ARG A 53 -2.72 -2.49 7.67
N TYR A 54 -3.63 -2.77 8.60
CA TYR A 54 -3.59 -3.94 9.46
C TYR A 54 -4.94 -4.64 9.38
N VAL A 55 -4.94 -5.81 8.75
CA VAL A 55 -6.16 -6.63 8.63
C VAL A 55 -6.28 -7.45 9.91
N ARG A 56 -7.39 -7.29 10.60
CA ARG A 56 -7.75 -8.15 11.73
C ARG A 56 -8.49 -9.38 11.21
N ILE A 57 -8.03 -10.54 11.63
CA ILE A 57 -8.61 -11.83 11.24
C ILE A 57 -8.98 -12.61 12.48
N GLU A 58 -10.07 -13.36 12.41
CA GLU A 58 -10.57 -14.22 13.49
C GLU A 58 -10.83 -15.63 12.96
N CYS A 59 -10.37 -16.63 13.70
CA CYS A 59 -10.69 -18.02 13.41
C CYS A 59 -12.13 -18.34 13.82
N ARG A 60 -12.93 -18.93 12.93
CA ARG A 60 -14.34 -19.29 13.21
C ARG A 60 -14.52 -20.30 14.35
N ASN A 61 -13.56 -21.19 14.55
CA ASN A 61 -13.71 -22.32 15.46
C ASN A 61 -13.15 -22.02 16.86
N CYS A 62 -12.00 -21.34 16.93
CA CYS A 62 -11.31 -21.07 18.18
C CYS A 62 -11.33 -19.60 18.60
N HIS A 63 -11.99 -18.73 17.83
CA HIS A 63 -12.11 -17.29 18.07
C HIS A 63 -10.78 -16.55 18.25
N GLN A 64 -9.66 -17.16 17.85
CA GLN A 64 -8.36 -16.52 17.95
C GLN A 64 -8.27 -15.38 16.93
N LYS A 65 -8.03 -14.18 17.45
CA LYS A 65 -7.79 -12.98 16.67
C LYS A 65 -6.30 -12.77 16.38
N MET A 66 -5.98 -12.34 15.18
CA MET A 66 -4.62 -12.01 14.74
C MET A 66 -4.66 -10.74 13.87
N SER A 67 -3.60 -9.94 13.89
CA SER A 67 -3.42 -8.82 12.97
C SER A 67 -2.33 -9.15 11.97
N LEU A 68 -2.64 -9.02 10.68
CA LEU A 68 -1.66 -9.15 9.60
C LEU A 68 -1.38 -7.78 8.98
N PRO A 69 -0.10 -7.37 8.87
CA PRO A 69 0.25 -6.16 8.12
C PRO A 69 0.02 -6.40 6.63
N MET A 70 -0.57 -5.42 5.97
CA MET A 70 -0.71 -5.41 4.52
C MET A 70 0.63 -5.05 3.86
N GLY A 71 0.95 -5.68 2.73
CA GLY A 71 2.14 -5.33 1.94
C GLY A 71 2.07 -3.87 1.43
N ASN A 72 3.22 -3.28 1.09
CA ASN A 72 3.25 -1.91 0.59
C ASN A 72 2.72 -1.82 -0.86
N GLY A 73 2.23 -0.63 -1.26
CA GLY A 73 1.78 -0.36 -2.63
C GLY A 73 0.54 -1.16 -3.03
N PHE A 74 0.64 -1.93 -4.12
CA PHE A 74 -0.48 -2.69 -4.69
C PHE A 74 -0.63 -4.12 -4.14
N GLY A 75 0.20 -4.52 -3.17
CA GLY A 75 0.23 -5.90 -2.66
C GLY A 75 -1.07 -6.34 -1.95
N GLY A 76 -1.37 -7.63 -1.96
CA GLY A 76 -2.41 -8.22 -1.12
C GLY A 76 -1.84 -8.77 0.19
N VAL A 77 -2.71 -9.26 1.08
CA VAL A 77 -2.34 -10.18 2.16
C VAL A 77 -2.92 -11.54 1.85
N SER A 78 -2.13 -12.59 2.03
CA SER A 78 -2.63 -13.97 2.01
C SER A 78 -2.98 -14.40 3.42
N LEU A 79 -4.16 -14.99 3.58
CA LEU A 79 -4.57 -15.55 4.86
C LEU A 79 -3.81 -16.85 5.14
N PRO A 80 -3.36 -17.09 6.38
CA PRO A 80 -2.74 -18.35 6.75
C PRO A 80 -3.74 -19.51 6.62
N ARG A 81 -3.30 -20.61 6.01
CA ARG A 81 -4.16 -21.77 5.70
C ARG A 81 -4.46 -22.67 6.91
N GLY A 82 -3.71 -22.50 8.00
CA GLY A 82 -3.84 -23.27 9.23
C GLY A 82 -3.95 -22.35 10.43
N CYS A 83 -4.73 -22.76 11.42
CA CYS A 83 -4.86 -22.02 12.67
C CYS A 83 -3.52 -22.02 13.43
N THR A 84 -3.07 -20.84 13.86
CA THR A 84 -1.83 -20.65 14.63
C THR A 84 -2.02 -20.94 16.13
N ARG A 85 -3.22 -21.35 16.58
CA ARG A 85 -3.47 -21.65 18.00
C ARG A 85 -2.72 -22.90 18.42
N THR A 86 -2.02 -22.83 19.55
CA THR A 86 -1.57 -24.02 20.26
C THR A 86 -2.81 -24.79 20.74
N ARG A 87 -2.91 -26.06 20.34
CA ARG A 87 -4.05 -26.91 20.63
C ARG A 87 -3.95 -27.39 22.08
N LEU A 88 -5.06 -27.35 22.80
CA LEU A 88 -5.19 -28.00 24.10
C LEU A 88 -5.57 -29.48 23.86
N GLU A 89 -5.18 -30.38 24.77
CA GLU A 89 -5.55 -31.79 24.68
C GLU A 89 -7.08 -31.95 24.70
N GLY A 90 -7.63 -32.59 23.67
CA GLY A 90 -9.07 -32.86 23.54
C GLY A 90 -9.84 -31.95 22.57
N GLU A 91 -9.22 -30.94 21.97
CA GLU A 91 -9.89 -30.09 20.99
C GLU A 91 -9.77 -30.59 19.54
N GLU A 92 -10.89 -30.53 18.81
CA GLU A 92 -10.92 -30.84 17.39
C GLU A 92 -10.05 -29.87 16.56
N PRO A 93 -9.40 -30.37 15.48
CA PRO A 93 -8.68 -29.51 14.55
C PRO A 93 -9.55 -28.39 14.02
N CYS A 94 -9.02 -27.15 14.03
CA CYS A 94 -9.60 -26.12 13.20
C CYS A 94 -9.53 -26.55 11.72
N PRO A 95 -10.59 -26.31 10.93
CA PRO A 95 -10.60 -26.66 9.51
C PRO A 95 -9.54 -25.86 8.74
N ARG A 96 -9.25 -26.30 7.53
CA ARG A 96 -8.35 -25.56 6.62
C ARG A 96 -9.00 -24.23 6.25
N ASP A 97 -8.19 -23.17 6.18
CA ASP A 97 -8.63 -21.80 5.90
C ASP A 97 -9.74 -21.29 6.87
N PRO A 98 -9.54 -21.34 8.20
CA PRO A 98 -10.60 -21.08 9.17
C PRO A 98 -10.79 -19.58 9.47
N TYR A 99 -9.96 -18.71 8.91
CA TYR A 99 -9.90 -17.29 9.23
C TYR A 99 -10.89 -16.45 8.42
N VAL A 100 -11.57 -15.54 9.11
CA VAL A 100 -12.44 -14.52 8.53
C VAL A 100 -11.86 -13.15 8.82
N VAL A 101 -11.95 -12.24 7.85
CA VAL A 101 -11.56 -10.86 8.05
C VAL A 101 -12.63 -10.13 8.87
N LEU A 102 -12.21 -9.48 9.95
CA LEU A 102 -13.05 -8.59 10.75
C LEU A 102 -12.90 -7.16 10.22
N PRO A 103 -13.84 -6.64 9.42
CA PRO A 103 -13.76 -5.27 8.91
C PRO A 103 -13.82 -4.24 10.04
N ASP A 104 -14.58 -4.52 11.10
CA ASP A 104 -14.83 -3.58 12.20
C ASP A 104 -13.58 -3.26 13.04
N GLU A 105 -12.66 -4.22 13.15
CA GLU A 105 -11.39 -4.06 13.89
C GLU A 105 -10.20 -3.78 12.98
N THR A 106 -10.41 -3.73 11.66
CA THR A 106 -9.36 -3.49 10.67
C THR A 106 -9.03 -2.01 10.59
N THR A 107 -7.73 -1.69 10.59
CA THR A 107 -7.29 -0.31 10.40
C THR A 107 -7.14 -0.02 8.92
N PHE A 108 -7.82 1.03 8.46
CA PHE A 108 -7.77 1.46 7.07
C PHE A 108 -6.95 2.74 6.89
N THR A 109 -6.53 2.98 5.66
CA THR A 109 -5.78 4.13 5.21
C THR A 109 -6.18 4.42 3.77
N ASP A 110 -6.30 5.69 3.42
CA ASP A 110 -6.66 6.09 2.06
C ASP A 110 -5.49 5.84 1.11
N GLN A 111 -5.82 5.30 -0.06
CA GLN A 111 -4.91 5.04 -1.17
C GLN A 111 -5.54 5.55 -2.46
N GLN A 112 -4.74 6.18 -3.31
CA GLN A 112 -5.13 6.62 -4.63
C GLN A 112 -4.18 6.09 -5.68
N ARG A 113 -4.74 5.64 -6.81
CA ARG A 113 -3.97 5.17 -7.95
C ARG A 113 -3.82 6.32 -8.93
N VAL A 114 -2.58 6.67 -9.28
CA VAL A 114 -2.28 7.76 -10.21
C VAL A 114 -1.44 7.23 -11.36
N LYS A 115 -1.79 7.58 -12.59
CA LYS A 115 -0.98 7.26 -13.77
C LYS A 115 -0.18 8.50 -14.17
N LEU A 116 1.14 8.34 -14.19
CA LEU A 116 2.09 9.35 -14.61
C LEU A 116 2.62 8.98 -16.00
N GLN A 117 2.57 9.91 -16.94
CA GLN A 117 3.16 9.77 -18.27
C GLN A 117 4.45 10.59 -18.37
N GLU A 118 5.36 10.17 -19.24
CA GLU A 118 6.56 10.97 -19.52
C GLU A 118 6.20 12.32 -20.17
N THR A 119 7.04 13.32 -19.96
CA THR A 119 6.85 14.63 -20.60
C THR A 119 7.06 14.51 -22.11
N PRO A 120 6.28 15.25 -22.93
CA PRO A 120 6.34 15.14 -24.40
C PRO A 120 7.73 15.46 -24.96
N GLU A 121 8.50 16.31 -24.28
CA GLU A 121 9.88 16.67 -24.64
C GLU A 121 10.85 15.49 -24.58
N ASN A 122 10.57 14.51 -23.71
CA ASN A 122 11.41 13.33 -23.52
C ASN A 122 10.94 12.13 -24.37
N VAL A 123 9.88 12.29 -25.18
CA VAL A 123 9.39 11.25 -26.07
C VAL A 123 10.21 11.27 -27.37
N PRO A 124 10.93 10.18 -27.72
CA PRO A 124 11.65 10.12 -28.98
C PRO A 124 10.68 10.08 -30.17
N THR A 125 11.06 10.74 -31.26
CA THR A 125 10.26 10.81 -32.48
C THR A 125 9.93 9.42 -32.99
N GLY A 126 8.63 9.13 -33.15
CA GLY A 126 8.14 7.87 -33.70
C GLY A 126 7.80 6.78 -32.67
N GLU A 127 7.98 7.04 -31.37
CA GLU A 127 7.54 6.12 -30.31
C GLU A 127 6.31 6.64 -29.56
N MET A 128 5.57 5.71 -28.94
CA MET A 128 4.48 6.05 -28.02
C MET A 128 5.02 6.40 -26.63
N PRO A 129 4.41 7.38 -25.95
CA PRO A 129 4.82 7.79 -24.62
C PRO A 129 4.58 6.70 -23.57
N ARG A 130 5.57 6.47 -22.69
CA ARG A 130 5.46 5.49 -21.60
C ARG A 130 4.72 6.08 -20.38
N SER A 131 3.94 5.24 -19.72
CA SER A 131 3.23 5.58 -18.48
C SER A 131 3.58 4.62 -17.34
N ILE A 132 3.66 5.14 -16.12
CA ILE A 132 3.86 4.39 -14.87
C ILE A 132 2.63 4.55 -13.98
N LEU A 133 2.26 3.48 -13.28
CA LEU A 133 1.25 3.52 -12.24
C LEU A 133 1.90 3.78 -10.87
N LEU A 134 1.43 4.82 -10.20
CA LEU A 134 1.84 5.26 -8.87
C LEU A 134 0.72 4.97 -7.86
N SER A 135 1.14 4.72 -6.62
CA SER A 135 0.27 4.63 -5.45
C SER A 135 0.57 5.80 -4.54
N MET A 136 -0.45 6.60 -4.22
CA MET A 136 -0.39 7.66 -3.23
C MET A 136 -1.14 7.22 -1.99
N ASP A 137 -0.56 7.42 -0.80
CA ASP A 137 -1.15 7.00 0.46
C ASP A 137 -1.38 8.22 1.37
N ARG A 138 -2.45 8.16 2.19
CA ARG A 138 -2.75 9.11 3.28
C ARG A 138 -2.87 10.56 2.78
N ALA A 139 -2.03 11.47 3.28
CA ALA A 139 -2.10 12.91 3.00
C ALA A 139 -1.79 13.27 1.55
N LEU A 140 -1.31 12.32 0.73
CA LEU A 140 -1.04 12.53 -0.70
C LEU A 140 -2.25 12.27 -1.58
N VAL A 141 -3.32 11.68 -1.04
CA VAL A 141 -4.56 11.42 -1.76
C VAL A 141 -5.25 12.75 -2.10
N ASP A 142 -5.81 12.82 -3.30
CA ASP A 142 -6.50 13.98 -3.89
C ASP A 142 -5.63 15.23 -4.11
N LEU A 143 -4.32 15.14 -3.88
CA LEU A 143 -3.39 16.23 -4.23
C LEU A 143 -3.06 16.26 -5.73
N ALA A 144 -3.12 15.12 -6.42
CA ALA A 144 -2.76 15.02 -7.83
C ALA A 144 -4.02 15.06 -8.72
N VAL A 145 -4.11 16.09 -9.56
CA VAL A 145 -5.20 16.30 -10.52
C VAL A 145 -4.69 15.96 -11.93
N PRO A 146 -5.50 15.31 -12.79
CA PRO A 146 -5.13 15.09 -14.18
C PRO A 146 -4.81 16.41 -14.91
N GLY A 147 -3.72 16.42 -15.67
CA GLY A 147 -3.28 17.57 -16.46
C GLY A 147 -2.25 18.47 -15.76
N MET A 148 -1.82 18.13 -14.54
CA MET A 148 -0.66 18.74 -13.88
C MET A 148 0.66 18.06 -14.25
#